data_AF-A0A699UIZ0-F1
#
_entry.id   AF-A0A699UIZ0-F1
#
_cell.length_a   1.000
_cell.length_b   1.000
_cell.length_c   1.000
_cell.angle_alpha   90.00
_cell.angle_beta   90.00
_cell.angle_gamma   90.00
#
_symmetry.space_group_name_H-M   'P 1'
#
loop_
_entity.id
_entity.type
_entity.pdbx_description
1 polymer ?
#
loop_
_entity_poly.entity_id
_entity_poly.type
_entity_poly.pdbx_seq_one_letter_code
_entity_poly.pdbx_strand_id
1 'polypeptide(L)'
;QLSTDFNTRFVPQTESYAEQAFWSQYSVQTNEPTQSGTTIVEVPKELPKVSMVNSCLKRLKFHLASFDIVVKERTTDTAITEGTWGFEHTKACFRDDIIPFVKNLKDLFTSFDQYLIDEVSEVQKIYKQMKMAVEQHCVAKSEFQSKMETVLNENDRLLKHALGVDIVNIVINNCMNVNCLTVDACEQCVTT
;
A
#
# COMPACT_ATOMS: atom_id res chain seq x y z
N GLN A 1 -0.11 -27.77 16.81
CA GLN A 1 -0.23 -27.95 15.34
C GLN A 1 -0.95 -26.78 14.68
N LEU A 2 -2.15 -26.36 15.14
CA LEU A 2 -2.86 -25.16 14.63
C LEU A 2 -2.09 -23.84 14.81
N SER A 3 -1.41 -23.63 15.94
CA SER A 3 -0.64 -22.40 16.19
C SER A 3 0.55 -22.20 15.25
N THR A 4 1.11 -23.29 14.70
CA THR A 4 2.27 -23.25 13.80
C THR A 4 1.83 -22.94 12.36
N ASP A 5 0.65 -23.41 11.98
CA ASP A 5 0.04 -23.16 10.67
C ASP A 5 -0.48 -21.70 10.53
N PHE A 6 -0.92 -21.09 11.62
CA PHE A 6 -1.30 -19.67 11.64
C PHE A 6 -0.10 -18.73 11.43
N ASN A 7 1.05 -19.00 12.05
CA ASN A 7 2.22 -18.12 11.94
C ASN A 7 2.92 -18.16 10.57
N THR A 8 2.62 -19.14 9.72
CA THR A 8 3.22 -19.26 8.38
C THR A 8 2.36 -18.66 7.27
N ARG A 9 1.06 -18.44 7.52
CA ARG A 9 0.14 -17.83 6.53
C ARG A 9 0.02 -16.31 6.64
N PHE A 10 0.38 -15.74 7.78
CA PHE A 10 0.34 -14.29 7.99
C PHE A 10 1.75 -13.72 7.87
N VAL A 11 1.93 -12.83 6.90
CA VAL A 11 3.15 -12.05 6.73
C VAL A 11 3.43 -11.27 8.02
N PRO A 12 4.62 -11.39 8.64
CA PRO A 12 4.94 -10.65 9.85
C PRO A 12 4.81 -9.15 9.61
N GLN A 13 4.19 -8.44 10.55
CA GLN A 13 3.96 -6.99 10.50
C GLN A 13 5.24 -6.19 10.21
N THR A 14 6.42 -6.75 10.51
CA THR A 14 7.76 -6.21 10.23
C THR A 14 8.05 -6.04 8.73
N GLU A 15 7.55 -6.94 7.88
CA GLU A 15 7.72 -6.84 6.42
C GLU A 15 6.81 -5.75 5.81
N SER A 16 5.60 -5.57 6.36
CA SER A 16 4.69 -4.48 5.97
C SER A 16 5.26 -3.08 6.27
N TYR A 17 6.01 -2.92 7.37
CA TYR A 17 6.74 -1.68 7.67
C TYR A 17 7.89 -1.40 6.69
N ALA A 18 8.59 -2.44 6.23
CA ALA A 18 9.64 -2.30 5.23
C ALA A 18 9.07 -1.88 3.86
N GLU A 19 7.91 -2.42 3.47
CA GLU A 19 7.19 -1.99 2.27
C GLU A 19 6.67 -0.55 2.40
N GLN A 20 6.08 -0.15 3.54
CA GLN A 20 5.70 1.25 3.77
C GLN A 20 6.89 2.22 3.70
N ALA A 21 8.05 1.80 4.24
CA ALA A 21 9.29 2.57 4.16
C ALA A 21 9.81 2.67 2.72
N PHE A 22 9.69 1.59 1.94
CA PHE A 22 10.03 1.56 0.51
C PHE A 22 9.14 2.52 -0.30
N TRP A 23 7.82 2.49 -0.09
CA TRP A 23 6.88 3.39 -0.79
C TRP A 23 7.03 4.86 -0.38
N SER A 24 7.39 5.14 0.87
CA SER A 24 7.65 6.51 1.34
C SER A 24 8.83 7.18 0.62
N GLN A 25 9.80 6.42 0.10
CA GLN A 25 10.91 6.95 -0.69
C GLN A 25 10.49 7.43 -2.08
N TYR A 26 9.37 6.93 -2.62
CA TYR A 26 8.81 7.39 -3.89
C TYR A 26 7.82 8.57 -3.72
N SER A 27 7.48 8.91 -2.47
CA SER A 27 6.62 10.05 -2.12
C SER A 27 7.39 11.38 -2.03
N VAL A 28 8.66 11.44 -2.48
CA VAL A 28 9.46 12.67 -2.47
C VAL A 28 8.70 13.77 -3.21
N GLN A 29 8.27 14.78 -2.45
CA GLN A 29 7.70 16.02 -2.94
C GLN A 29 8.69 16.66 -3.91
N THR A 30 8.31 16.78 -5.18
CA THR A 30 8.93 17.76 -6.07
C THR A 30 8.53 19.14 -5.56
N ASN A 31 9.48 19.82 -4.92
CA ASN A 31 9.36 21.18 -4.42
C ASN A 31 9.19 22.17 -5.59
N GLU A 32 7.99 22.26 -6.16
CA GLU A 32 7.59 23.43 -6.94
C GLU A 32 6.06 23.60 -6.84
N PRO A 33 5.56 24.71 -6.25
CA PRO A 33 4.14 24.89 -6.04
C PRO A 33 3.52 25.49 -7.30
N THR A 34 3.15 24.66 -8.28
CA THR A 34 2.23 25.08 -9.33
C THR A 34 0.84 24.53 -9.07
N GLN A 35 0.06 25.36 -8.37
CA GLN A 35 -1.37 25.60 -8.56
C GLN A 35 -2.15 24.56 -9.36
N SER A 36 -2.26 23.34 -8.86
CA SER A 36 -3.20 22.34 -9.33
C SER A 36 -3.48 21.44 -8.13
N GLY A 37 -4.72 21.54 -7.63
CA GLY A 37 -5.19 20.86 -6.44
C GLY A 37 -4.96 19.37 -6.54
N THR A 38 -3.81 18.91 -6.05
CA THR A 38 -3.51 17.49 -5.93
C THR A 38 -4.15 17.07 -4.63
N THR A 39 -5.31 16.44 -4.72
CA THR A 39 -5.90 15.70 -3.61
C THR A 39 -4.90 14.64 -3.21
N ILE A 40 -4.15 14.89 -2.14
CA ILE A 40 -3.29 13.91 -1.50
C ILE A 40 -4.22 12.76 -1.13
N VAL A 41 -4.15 11.66 -1.88
CA VAL A 41 -4.85 10.43 -1.53
C VAL A 41 -4.18 9.94 -0.25
N GLU A 42 -4.78 10.27 0.89
CA GLU A 42 -4.37 9.77 2.19
C GLU A 42 -4.52 8.24 2.16
N VAL A 43 -3.37 7.56 2.01
CA VAL A 43 -3.27 6.13 2.25
C VAL A 43 -3.70 5.90 3.70
N PRO A 44 -4.68 5.00 3.96
CA PRO A 44 -5.11 4.70 5.31
C PRO A 44 -3.91 4.24 6.14
N LYS A 45 -3.49 5.08 7.10
CA LYS A 45 -2.29 4.85 7.92
C LYS A 45 -2.48 3.76 8.99
N GLU A 46 -3.72 3.34 9.22
CA GLU A 46 -4.05 2.33 10.22
C GLU A 46 -4.31 0.99 9.54
N LEU A 47 -3.38 0.04 9.75
CA LEU A 47 -3.62 -1.37 9.51
C LEU A 47 -4.80 -1.87 10.36
N PRO A 48 -5.57 -2.86 9.90
CA PRO A 48 -6.58 -3.51 10.71
C PRO A 48 -5.96 -3.98 12.03
N LYS A 49 -6.63 -3.66 13.14
CA LYS A 49 -6.13 -3.95 14.47
C LYS A 49 -6.18 -5.46 14.72
N VAL A 50 -5.04 -6.13 14.49
CA VAL A 50 -4.69 -7.51 14.91
C VAL A 50 -5.04 -7.83 16.38
N SER A 51 -5.45 -6.83 17.17
CA SER A 51 -5.76 -6.97 18.59
C SER A 51 -6.97 -7.87 18.90
N MET A 52 -7.93 -8.05 17.98
CA MET A 52 -9.13 -8.85 18.26
C MET A 52 -8.92 -10.36 18.08
N VAL A 53 -8.00 -10.80 17.20
CA VAL A 53 -7.59 -12.21 17.12
C VAL A 53 -7.02 -12.68 18.46
N ASN A 54 -6.19 -11.85 19.09
CA ASN A 54 -5.65 -12.10 20.42
C ASN A 54 -6.74 -12.17 21.50
N SER A 55 -7.79 -11.35 21.38
CA SER A 55 -8.94 -11.40 22.29
C SER A 55 -9.72 -12.72 22.16
N CYS A 56 -10.04 -13.13 20.93
CA CYS A 56 -10.71 -14.40 20.65
C CYS A 56 -9.89 -15.61 21.11
N LEU A 57 -8.58 -15.61 20.87
CA LEU A 57 -7.67 -16.66 21.34
C LEU A 57 -7.61 -16.74 22.87
N LYS A 58 -7.59 -15.60 23.58
CA LYS A 58 -7.66 -15.58 25.05
C LYS A 58 -8.98 -16.15 25.56
N ARG A 59 -10.10 -15.79 24.93
CA ARG A 59 -11.43 -16.30 25.30
C ARG A 59 -11.54 -17.80 25.05
N LEU A 60 -11.01 -18.29 23.94
CA LEU A 60 -10.96 -19.72 23.64
C LEU A 60 -10.13 -20.50 24.67
N LYS A 61 -8.93 -19.99 25.03
CA LYS A 61 -8.09 -20.59 26.07
C LYS A 61 -8.80 -20.67 27.42
N PHE A 62 -9.52 -19.61 27.80
CA PHE A 62 -10.30 -19.57 29.03
C PHE A 62 -11.37 -20.66 29.05
N HIS A 63 -12.20 -20.75 28.00
CA HIS A 63 -13.24 -21.76 27.93
C HIS A 63 -12.68 -23.19 27.92
N LEU A 64 -11.56 -23.43 27.23
CA LEU A 64 -10.92 -24.75 27.19
C LEU A 64 -10.37 -25.17 28.56
N ALA A 65 -9.78 -24.24 29.32
CA ALA A 65 -9.31 -24.52 30.68
C ALA A 65 -10.47 -24.83 31.64
N SER A 66 -11.59 -24.10 31.55
CA SER A 66 -12.78 -24.41 32.36
C SER A 66 -13.35 -25.79 32.03
N PHE A 67 -13.36 -26.16 30.75
CA PHE A 67 -13.83 -27.49 30.34
C PHE A 67 -12.93 -28.62 30.84
N ASP A 68 -11.61 -28.45 30.78
CA ASP A 68 -10.64 -29.41 31.32
C ASP A 68 -10.86 -29.67 32.82
N ILE A 69 -11.17 -28.63 33.60
CA ILE A 69 -11.51 -28.76 35.03
C ILE A 69 -12.80 -29.59 35.21
N VAL A 70 -13.86 -29.27 34.46
CA VAL A 70 -15.14 -30.02 34.52
C VAL A 70 -14.92 -31.49 34.15
N VAL A 71 -14.16 -31.77 33.09
CA VAL A 71 -13.85 -33.16 32.68
C VAL A 71 -13.08 -33.90 33.77
N LYS A 72 -12.09 -33.27 34.40
CA LYS A 72 -11.29 -33.88 35.49
C LYS A 72 -12.12 -34.16 36.74
N GLU A 73 -12.94 -33.21 37.17
CA GLU A 73 -13.83 -33.38 38.32
C GLU A 73 -14.77 -34.57 38.11
N ARG A 74 -15.29 -34.73 36.87
CA ARG A 74 -16.26 -35.78 36.53
C ARG A 74 -15.63 -37.15 36.24
N THR A 75 -14.34 -37.22 35.90
CA THR A 75 -13.62 -38.49 35.62
C THR A 75 -12.94 -39.10 36.86
N THR A 76 -13.15 -38.51 38.04
CA THR A 76 -12.60 -39.01 39.31
C THR A 76 -13.37 -40.25 39.80
N ASP A 77 -12.65 -41.27 40.29
CA ASP A 77 -13.13 -42.65 40.55
C ASP A 77 -14.42 -42.79 41.37
N THR A 78 -14.74 -41.82 42.23
CA THR A 78 -15.94 -41.85 43.11
C THR A 78 -17.27 -41.90 42.33
N ALA A 79 -17.35 -41.32 41.13
CA ALA A 79 -18.56 -41.34 40.32
C ALA A 79 -18.76 -42.64 39.51
N ILE A 80 -17.69 -43.44 39.33
CA ILE A 80 -17.69 -44.64 38.48
C ILE A 80 -18.20 -45.88 39.24
N THR A 81 -18.03 -45.92 40.57
CA THR A 81 -18.44 -47.06 41.41
C THR A 81 -19.93 -47.14 41.74
N GLU A 82 -20.72 -46.09 41.47
CA GLU A 82 -22.15 -46.01 41.89
C GLU A 82 -23.20 -46.48 40.87
N GLY A 83 -22.84 -47.25 39.83
CA GLY A 83 -23.72 -48.10 39.00
C GLY A 83 -24.97 -47.46 38.36
N THR A 84 -25.98 -47.12 39.17
CA THR A 84 -27.26 -46.49 38.78
C THR A 84 -27.22 -44.96 38.92
N TRP A 85 -26.50 -44.40 39.90
CA TRP A 85 -26.35 -42.94 40.06
C TRP A 85 -25.46 -42.34 38.95
N GLY A 86 -24.47 -43.11 38.48
CA GLY A 86 -23.54 -42.70 37.43
C GLY A 86 -24.21 -42.38 36.08
N PHE A 87 -25.29 -43.07 35.72
CA PHE A 87 -25.99 -42.82 34.45
C PHE A 87 -26.77 -41.50 34.45
N GLU A 88 -27.60 -41.25 35.47
CA GLU A 88 -28.34 -39.99 35.58
C GLU A 88 -27.40 -38.80 35.80
N HIS A 89 -26.29 -39.01 36.53
CA HIS A 89 -25.24 -38.01 36.69
C HIS A 89 -24.57 -37.66 35.36
N THR A 90 -24.16 -38.67 34.57
CA THR A 90 -23.58 -38.47 33.24
C THR A 90 -24.54 -37.70 32.34
N LYS A 91 -25.82 -38.10 32.34
CA LYS A 91 -26.88 -37.45 31.56
C LYS A 91 -27.11 -35.99 31.96
N ALA A 92 -27.04 -35.67 33.26
CA ALA A 92 -27.08 -34.28 33.74
C ALA A 92 -25.85 -33.48 33.27
N CYS A 93 -24.64 -34.04 33.38
CA CYS A 93 -23.41 -33.39 32.91
C CYS A 93 -23.44 -33.08 31.40
N PHE A 94 -23.96 -34.00 30.58
CA PHE A 94 -24.15 -33.71 29.15
C PHE A 94 -25.11 -32.56 28.91
N ARG A 95 -26.22 -32.50 29.66
CA ARG A 95 -27.25 -31.46 29.51
C ARG A 95 -26.81 -30.09 30.00
N ASP A 96 -26.15 -30.05 31.15
CA ASP A 96 -25.92 -28.82 31.89
C ASP A 96 -24.52 -28.24 31.61
N ASP A 97 -23.53 -29.09 31.32
CA ASP A 97 -22.13 -28.66 31.12
C ASP A 97 -21.72 -28.75 29.64
N ILE A 98 -21.81 -29.95 29.04
CA ILE A 98 -21.22 -30.23 27.72
C ILE A 98 -22.01 -29.55 26.60
N ILE A 99 -23.34 -29.69 26.56
CA ILE A 99 -24.17 -29.08 25.50
C ILE A 99 -24.02 -27.55 25.51
N PRO A 100 -24.13 -26.84 26.65
CA PRO A 100 -23.90 -25.39 26.68
C PRO A 100 -22.47 -25.00 26.30
N PHE A 101 -21.46 -25.76 26.72
CA PHE A 101 -20.07 -25.52 26.31
C PHE A 101 -19.89 -25.59 24.80
N VAL A 102 -20.38 -26.66 24.16
CA VAL A 102 -20.30 -26.85 22.71
C VAL A 102 -21.06 -25.74 21.97
N LYS A 103 -22.23 -25.32 22.49
CA LYS A 103 -22.98 -24.19 21.93
C LYS A 103 -22.16 -22.89 21.99
N ASN A 104 -21.61 -22.54 23.15
CA ASN A 104 -20.79 -21.34 23.32
C ASN A 104 -19.55 -21.37 22.41
N LEU A 105 -18.95 -22.55 22.22
CA LEU A 105 -17.81 -22.74 21.32
C LEU A 105 -18.21 -22.50 19.86
N LYS A 106 -19.36 -23.03 19.42
CA LYS A 106 -19.90 -22.80 18.08
C LYS A 106 -20.19 -21.32 17.83
N ASP A 107 -20.79 -20.64 18.80
CA ASP A 107 -21.11 -19.21 18.71
C ASP A 107 -19.82 -18.37 18.66
N LEU A 108 -18.79 -18.73 19.43
CA LEU A 108 -17.47 -18.10 19.38
C LEU A 108 -16.81 -18.26 18.01
N PHE A 109 -16.81 -19.46 17.43
CA PHE A 109 -16.25 -19.68 16.10
C PHE A 109 -17.02 -18.93 15.02
N THR A 110 -18.35 -18.93 15.08
CA THR A 110 -19.19 -18.17 14.13
C THR A 110 -18.88 -16.67 14.20
N SER A 111 -18.74 -16.12 15.40
CA SER A 111 -18.35 -14.71 15.58
C SER A 111 -16.93 -14.43 15.08
N PHE A 112 -16.01 -15.38 15.24
CA PHE A 112 -14.63 -15.25 14.78
C PHE A 112 -14.55 -15.30 13.24
N ASP A 113 -15.29 -16.21 12.60
CA ASP A 113 -15.36 -16.32 11.14
C ASP A 113 -15.91 -15.03 10.52
N GLN A 114 -17.00 -14.48 11.07
CA GLN A 114 -17.56 -13.22 10.59
C GLN A 114 -16.55 -12.08 10.73
N TYR A 115 -15.83 -12.01 11.86
CA TYR A 115 -14.78 -11.00 12.06
C TYR A 115 -13.66 -11.11 11.03
N LEU A 116 -13.17 -12.33 10.73
CA LEU A 116 -12.17 -12.53 9.70
C LEU A 116 -12.68 -12.11 8.31
N ILE A 117 -13.94 -12.40 8.00
CA ILE A 117 -14.58 -11.96 6.75
C ILE A 117 -14.60 -10.43 6.66
N ASP A 118 -14.99 -9.75 7.74
CA ASP A 118 -15.04 -8.28 7.79
C ASP A 118 -13.64 -7.67 7.65
N GLU A 119 -12.64 -8.20 8.36
CA GLU A 119 -11.25 -7.73 8.31
C GLU A 119 -10.64 -7.92 6.91
N VAL A 120 -10.82 -9.09 6.30
CA VAL A 120 -10.37 -9.35 4.92
C VAL A 120 -11.10 -8.44 3.94
N SER A 121 -12.38 -8.16 4.14
CA SER A 121 -13.17 -7.27 3.26
C SER A 121 -12.67 -5.83 3.31
N GLU A 122 -12.34 -5.31 4.49
CA GLU A 122 -11.76 -3.98 4.62
C GLU A 122 -10.36 -3.89 4.00
N VAL A 123 -9.50 -4.90 4.19
CA VAL A 123 -8.19 -4.96 3.51
C VAL A 123 -8.35 -4.97 1.99
N GLN A 124 -9.27 -5.78 1.46
CA GLN A 124 -9.55 -5.84 0.03
C GLN A 124 -10.06 -4.50 -0.52
N LYS A 125 -10.87 -3.78 0.26
CA LYS A 125 -11.36 -2.44 -0.10
C LYS A 125 -10.22 -1.42 -0.14
N ILE A 126 -9.35 -1.39 0.87
CA ILE A 126 -8.15 -0.54 0.88
C ILE A 126 -7.25 -0.86 -0.31
N TYR A 127 -7.01 -2.14 -0.58
CA TYR A 127 -6.21 -2.58 -1.72
C TYR A 127 -6.80 -2.11 -3.07
N LYS A 128 -8.13 -2.21 -3.25
CA LYS A 128 -8.81 -1.70 -4.44
C LYS A 128 -8.65 -0.19 -4.60
N GLN A 129 -8.78 0.58 -3.51
CA GLN A 129 -8.55 2.03 -3.54
C GLN A 129 -7.12 2.38 -3.92
N MET A 130 -6.13 1.71 -3.31
CA MET A 130 -4.72 1.89 -3.62
C MET A 130 -4.43 1.56 -5.08
N LYS A 131 -4.97 0.45 -5.59
CA LYS A 131 -4.82 0.06 -7.00
C LYS A 131 -5.33 1.14 -7.95
N MET A 132 -6.53 1.69 -7.71
CA MET A 132 -7.08 2.77 -8.54
C MET A 132 -6.22 4.04 -8.48
N ALA A 133 -5.71 4.41 -7.29
CA ALA A 133 -4.84 5.57 -7.14
C ALA A 133 -3.52 5.41 -7.91
N VAL A 134 -2.93 4.21 -7.89
CA VAL A 134 -1.72 3.89 -8.66
C VAL A 134 -1.98 3.96 -10.16
N GLU A 135 -3.09 3.40 -10.64
CA GLU A 135 -3.49 3.46 -12.05
C GLU A 135 -3.66 4.92 -12.53
N GLN A 136 -4.37 5.75 -11.75
CA GLN A 136 -4.54 7.18 -12.04
C GLN A 136 -3.20 7.92 -12.08
N HIS A 137 -2.32 7.66 -11.11
CA HIS A 137 -0.98 8.26 -11.07
C HIS A 137 -0.15 7.84 -12.29
N CYS A 138 -0.24 6.59 -12.75
CA CYS A 138 0.44 6.13 -13.95
C CYS A 138 -0.03 6.89 -15.20
N VAL A 139 -1.34 7.10 -15.34
CA VAL A 139 -1.92 7.89 -16.44
C VAL A 139 -1.39 9.33 -16.39
N ALA A 140 -1.50 10.00 -15.25
CA ALA A 140 -1.03 11.38 -15.09
C ALA A 140 0.48 11.52 -15.39
N LYS A 141 1.30 10.56 -14.93
CA LYS A 141 2.74 10.51 -15.24
C LYS A 141 3.00 10.41 -16.74
N SER A 142 2.27 9.56 -17.45
CA SER A 142 2.43 9.39 -18.89
C SER A 142 2.06 10.65 -19.68
N GLU A 143 1.00 11.35 -19.26
CA GLU A 143 0.58 12.62 -19.88
C GLU A 143 1.64 13.71 -19.65
N PHE A 144 2.17 13.81 -18.43
CA PHE A 144 3.26 14.74 -18.11
C PHE A 144 4.52 14.46 -18.93
N GLN A 145 4.90 13.18 -19.07
CA GLN A 145 6.05 12.78 -19.90
C GLN A 145 5.87 13.18 -21.37
N SER A 146 4.69 12.96 -21.94
CA SER A 146 4.38 13.37 -23.32
C SER A 146 4.44 14.89 -23.52
N LYS A 147 3.93 15.67 -22.55
CA LYS A 147 4.04 17.15 -22.57
C LYS A 147 5.49 17.59 -22.49
N MET A 148 6.29 16.97 -21.62
CA MET A 148 7.72 17.27 -21.48
C MET A 148 8.47 16.99 -22.80
N GLU A 149 8.23 15.85 -23.44
CA GLU A 149 8.83 15.50 -24.73
C GLU A 149 8.47 16.53 -25.82
N THR A 150 7.21 16.98 -25.84
CA THR A 150 6.75 18.03 -26.77
C THR A 150 7.50 19.34 -26.55
N VAL A 151 7.66 19.78 -25.29
CA VAL A 151 8.41 21.00 -24.95
C VAL A 151 9.89 20.88 -25.32
N LEU A 152 10.51 19.72 -25.06
CA LEU A 152 11.91 19.48 -25.42
C LEU A 152 12.14 19.55 -26.93
N ASN A 153 11.24 18.94 -27.71
CA ASN A 153 11.31 18.98 -29.18
C ASN A 153 11.13 20.41 -29.73
N GLU A 154 10.21 21.19 -29.15
CA GLU A 154 10.02 22.58 -29.58
C GLU A 154 11.22 23.46 -29.21
N ASN A 155 11.81 23.27 -28.03
CA ASN A 155 13.02 23.98 -27.62
C ASN A 155 14.21 23.67 -28.55
N ASP A 156 14.40 22.41 -28.95
CA ASP A 156 15.44 22.04 -29.92
C ASP A 156 15.22 22.73 -31.28
N ARG A 157 13.97 22.81 -31.74
CA ARG A 157 13.61 23.52 -32.97
C ARG A 157 13.93 25.01 -32.90
N LEU A 158 13.55 25.66 -31.79
CA LEU A 158 13.83 27.08 -31.55
C LEU A 158 15.33 27.35 -31.44
N LEU A 159 16.07 26.49 -30.75
CA LEU A 159 17.51 26.60 -30.61
C LEU A 159 18.22 26.49 -31.97
N LYS A 160 17.83 25.51 -32.81
CA LYS A 160 18.34 25.38 -34.18
C LYS A 160 18.05 26.62 -35.02
N HIS A 161 16.83 27.18 -34.92
CA HIS A 161 16.46 28.39 -35.63
C HIS A 161 17.29 29.61 -35.17
N ALA A 162 17.42 29.82 -33.86
CA ALA A 162 18.20 30.92 -33.29
C ALA A 162 19.68 30.84 -33.71
N LEU A 163 20.29 29.67 -33.59
CA LEU A 163 21.66 29.43 -34.06
C LEU A 163 21.81 29.69 -35.56
N GLY A 164 20.83 29.26 -36.37
CA GLY A 164 20.82 29.53 -37.81
C GLY A 164 20.79 31.03 -38.13
N VAL A 165 19.95 31.80 -37.42
CA VAL A 165 19.87 33.26 -37.56
C VAL A 165 21.19 33.93 -37.17
N ASP A 166 21.78 33.53 -36.04
CA ASP A 166 23.06 34.09 -35.58
C ASP A 166 24.20 33.81 -36.57
N ILE A 167 24.28 32.59 -37.10
CA ILE A 167 25.27 32.22 -38.13
C ILE A 167 25.09 33.10 -39.38
N VAL A 168 23.86 33.25 -39.87
CA VAL A 168 23.58 34.09 -41.06
C VAL A 168 23.95 35.55 -40.79
N ASN A 169 23.60 36.08 -39.62
CA ASN A 169 23.96 37.45 -39.23
C ASN A 169 25.48 37.65 -39.19
N ILE A 170 26.24 36.70 -38.63
CA ILE A 170 27.71 36.74 -38.60
C ILE A 170 28.27 36.73 -40.03
N VAL A 171 27.77 35.87 -40.91
CA VAL A 171 28.23 35.79 -42.30
C VAL A 171 27.96 37.10 -43.05
N ILE A 172 26.76 37.67 -42.91
CA ILE A 172 26.38 38.94 -43.56
C ILE A 172 27.25 40.09 -43.05
N ASN A 173 27.43 40.23 -41.73
CA ASN A 173 28.26 41.29 -41.16
C ASN A 173 29.71 41.23 -41.66
N ASN A 174 30.29 40.03 -41.72
CA ASN A 174 31.64 39.84 -42.26
C ASN A 174 31.71 40.22 -43.76
N CYS A 175 30.72 39.81 -44.57
CA CYS A 175 30.69 40.16 -46.00
C CYS A 175 30.57 41.67 -46.24
N MET A 176 29.71 42.35 -45.49
CA MET A 176 29.55 43.81 -45.61
C MET A 176 30.80 44.57 -45.17
N ASN A 177 31.46 44.11 -44.11
CA ASN A 177 32.71 44.72 -43.64
C ASN A 177 33.83 44.61 -44.70
N VAL A 178 33.94 43.45 -45.37
CA VAL A 178 34.88 43.27 -46.50
C VAL A 178 34.57 44.24 -47.64
N ASN A 179 33.29 44.37 -48.03
CA ASN A 179 32.90 45.30 -49.10
C ASN A 179 33.23 46.76 -48.76
N CYS A 180 33.03 47.18 -47.50
CA CYS A 180 33.37 48.52 -47.03
C CYS A 180 34.87 48.80 -47.14
N LEU A 181 35.71 47.86 -46.66
CA LEU A 181 37.18 47.97 -46.74
C LEU A 181 37.68 48.05 -48.19
N THR A 182 37.05 47.33 -49.12
CA THR A 182 37.43 47.39 -50.54
C THR A 182 37.04 48.70 -51.22
N VAL A 183 35.95 49.34 -50.80
CA VAL A 183 35.53 50.65 -51.35
C VAL A 183 36.45 51.76 -50.87
N ASP A 184 36.77 51.81 -49.57
CA ASP A 184 37.68 52.81 -49.01
C ASP A 184 39.09 52.73 -49.63
N ALA A 185 39.60 51.52 -49.87
CA ALA A 185 40.89 51.32 -50.52
C ALA A 185 40.89 51.79 -51.99
N CYS A 186 39.79 51.60 -52.72
CA CYS A 186 39.64 52.08 -54.08
C CYS A 186 39.51 53.61 -54.14
N GLU A 187 38.81 54.22 -53.19
CA GLU A 187 38.60 55.66 -53.12
C GLU A 187 39.89 56.40 -52.76
N GLN A 188 40.69 55.86 -51.82
CA GLN A 188 42.03 56.38 -51.52
C GLN A 188 42.97 56.33 -52.74
N CYS A 189 42.88 55.31 -53.60
CA CYS A 189 43.67 55.22 -54.83
C CYS A 189 43.26 56.25 -55.90
N VAL A 190 42.03 56.79 -55.85
CA VAL A 190 41.53 57.78 -56.81
C VAL A 190 41.86 59.22 -56.38
N THR A 191 42.07 59.46 -55.08
CA THR A 191 42.41 60.78 -54.52
C THR A 191 43.91 61.09 -54.43
N THR A 192 44.79 60.21 -54.94
CA THR A 192 46.25 60.41 -54.97
C THR A 192 46.74 60.63 -56.39
#